data_AF-A0A3Y9C5V7-F1
#
_entry.id   AF-A0A3Y9C5V7-F1
#
_cell.length_a   1.000
_cell.length_b   1.000
_cell.length_c   1.000
_cell.angle_alpha   90.00
_cell.angle_beta   90.00
_cell.angle_gamma   90.00
#
_symmetry.space_group_name_H-M   'P 1'
#
loop_
_entity.id
_entity.type
_entity.pdbx_description
1 polymer ?
#
loop_
_entity_poly.entity_id
_entity_poly.type
_entity_poly.pdbx_seq_one_letter_code
_entity_poly.pdbx_strand_id
1 'polypeptide(L)' 'MKQDVATYIRYYNLDRNHAANGELSPVSYELMAEKKVS' A
#
# COMPACT_ATOMS: atom_id res chain seq x y z
N MET A 1 -0.43 -21.72 3.56
CA MET A 1 -1.41 -20.98 2.73
C MET A 1 -2.01 -19.76 3.42
N LYS A 2 -2.83 -19.88 4.48
CA LYS A 2 -3.45 -18.67 5.09
C LYS A 2 -2.43 -17.68 5.64
N GLN A 3 -1.39 -18.18 6.31
CA GLN A 3 -0.32 -17.34 6.84
C GLN A 3 0.46 -16.66 5.72
N ASP A 4 0.82 -17.38 4.66
CA ASP A 4 1.55 -16.82 3.51
C ASP A 4 0.74 -15.74 2.81
N VAL A 5 -0.57 -15.94 2.67
CA VAL A 5 -1.50 -14.94 2.10
C VAL A 5 -1.60 -13.72 3.02
N ALA A 6 -1.73 -13.88 4.33
CA ALA A 6 -1.77 -12.77 5.27
C ALA A 6 -0.46 -11.97 5.25
N THR A 7 0.68 -12.66 5.22
CA THR A 7 2.01 -12.05 5.09
C THR A 7 2.13 -11.30 3.77
N TYR A 8 1.69 -11.88 2.66
CA TYR A 8 1.74 -11.24 1.35
C TYR A 8 0.86 -9.99 1.28
N ILE A 9 -0.38 -10.06 1.78
CA ILE A 9 -1.30 -8.92 1.80
C ILE A 9 -0.71 -7.78 2.63
N ARG A 10 -0.15 -8.09 3.80
CA ARG A 10 0.52 -7.09 4.64
C ARG A 10 1.68 -6.45 3.90
N TYR A 11 2.57 -7.26 3.34
CA TYR A 11 3.74 -6.77 2.60
C TYR A 11 3.30 -5.86 1.45
N TYR A 12 2.36 -6.31 0.62
CA TYR A 12 1.91 -5.55 -0.55
C TYR A 12 1.27 -4.21 -0.17
N ASN A 13 0.38 -4.19 0.83
CA ASN A 13 -0.40 -3.00 1.14
C ASN A 13 0.35 -1.98 2.00
N LEU A 14 1.22 -2.45 2.91
CA LEU A 14 1.84 -1.60 3.93
C LEU A 14 3.34 -1.42 3.75
N ASP A 15 4.06 -2.50 3.46
CA ASP A 15 5.52 -2.50 3.55
C ASP A 15 6.21 -2.30 2.18
N ARG A 16 5.49 -2.53 1.07
CA ARG A 16 6.02 -2.43 -0.29
C ARG A 16 6.01 -0.98 -0.77
N ASN A 17 7.19 -0.48 -1.12
CA ASN A 17 7.31 0.76 -1.89
C ASN A 17 6.90 0.50 -3.35
N HIS A 18 5.99 1.32 -3.87
CA HIS A 18 5.47 1.19 -5.21
C HIS A 18 5.94 2.38 -6.06
N ALA A 19 6.84 2.14 -7.03
CA ALA A 19 7.46 3.20 -7.83
C ALA A 19 6.43 4.09 -8.56
N ALA A 20 5.35 3.49 -9.08
CA ALA A 20 4.27 4.25 -9.72
C ALA A 20 3.52 5.17 -8.76
N ASN A 21 3.60 4.90 -7.45
CA ASN A 21 2.97 5.69 -6.39
C ASN A 21 3.96 6.68 -5.76
N GLY A 22 5.12 6.91 -6.38
CA GLY A 22 6.17 7.78 -5.85
C GLY A 22 6.88 7.18 -4.64
N GLU A 23 7.16 5.87 -4.68
CA GLU A 23 7.79 5.09 -3.61
C GLU A 23 6.95 4.96 -2.32
N LEU A 24 5.69 5.41 -2.35
CA LEU A 24 4.73 5.19 -1.27
C LEU A 24 4.16 3.77 -1.33
N SER A 25 3.75 3.26 -0.17
CA SER A 25 2.92 2.06 -0.14
C SER A 25 1.54 2.34 -0.73
N PRO A 26 0.83 1.30 -1.23
CA PRO A 26 -0.52 1.47 -1.76
C PRO A 26 -1.45 2.22 -0.80
N VAL A 27 -1.48 1.85 0.49
CA VAL A 27 -2.35 2.51 1.47
C VAL A 27 -1.98 3.98 1.67
N SER A 28 -0.69 4.29 1.78
CA SER A 28 -0.26 5.69 1.95
C SER A 28 -0.59 6.55 0.73
N TYR A 29 -0.49 5.99 -0.48
CA TYR A 29 -0.87 6.70 -1.70
C TYR A 29 -2.36 7.03 -1.74
N GLU A 30 -3.24 6.07 -1.44
CA GLU A 30 -4.70 6.30 -1.42
C GLU A 30 -5.09 7.36 -0.38
N LEU A 31 -4.55 7.30 0.85
CA LEU A 31 -4.81 8.31 1.88
C LEU A 31 -4.36 9.71 1.47
N MET A 32 -3.22 9.82 0.78
CA MET A 32 -2.77 11.10 0.23
C MET A 32 -3.65 11.58 -0.91
N ALA A 33 -4.17 10.68 -1.74
CA ALA A 33 -5.07 11.01 -2.84
C ALA A 33 -6.43 11.49 -2.32
N GLU A 34 -7.03 10.80 -1.35
CA GLU A 34 -8.28 11.22 -0.69
C GLU A 34 -8.17 12.62 -0.09
N LYS A 35 -7.06 12.91 0.59
CA LYS A 35 -6.80 14.24 1.18
C LYS A 35 -6.70 15.36 0.14
N LYS A 36 -6.26 15.07 -1.09
CA LYS A 36 -6.17 16.07 -2.17
C LYS A 36 -7.54 16.45 -2.75
N VAL A 37 -8.54 15.59 -2.57
CA VAL A 37 -9.87 15.75 -3.17
C VAL A 37 -10.87 16.39 -2.18
N SER A 38 -10.50 16.49 -0.89
CA SER A 38 -11.30 17.11 0.16
C SER A 38 -10.94 18.57 0.41
#